data_AF-A0A942J6W1-F1
#
_entry.id   AF-A0A942J6W1-F1
#
_cell.length_a   1.000
_cell.length_b   1.000
_cell.length_c   1.000
_cell.angle_alpha   90.00
_cell.angle_beta   90.00
_cell.angle_gamma   90.00
#
_symmetry.space_group_name_H-M   'P 1'
#
loop_
_entity.id
_entity.type
_entity.pdbx_description
1 polymer ?
#
loop_
_entity_poly.entity_id
_entity_poly.type
_entity_poly.pdbx_seq_one_letter_code
_entity_poly.pdbx_strand_id
1 'polypeptide(L)' 'RMLRVGENSGALDAALNNVSYFYNRDVRESIARVQSMVEPAMTLIVGLILGWVMLSVLGPIYDTISRLKI' A
#
# COMPACT_ATOMS: atom_id res chain seq x y z
N ARG A 1 -2.76 25.61 21.35
CA ARG A 1 -3.72 26.23 22.30
C ARG A 1 -4.15 25.27 23.42
N MET A 2 -4.31 23.96 23.17
CA MET A 2 -4.63 22.95 24.21
C MET A 2 -3.53 22.75 25.28
N LEU A 3 -2.25 22.78 24.89
CA LEU A 3 -1.11 22.67 25.84
C LEU A 3 -1.14 23.75 26.94
N ARG A 4 -1.45 24.99 26.56
CA ARG A 4 -1.51 26.15 27.49
C ARG A 4 -2.71 26.13 28.44
N VAL A 5 -3.73 25.30 28.16
CA VAL A 5 -4.91 25.11 29.02
C VAL A 5 -4.67 23.98 30.03
N GLY A 6 -3.92 22.93 29.64
CA GLY A 6 -3.52 21.85 30.55
C GLY A 6 -2.48 22.26 31.58
N GLU A 7 -1.59 23.20 31.24
CA GLU A 7 -0.62 23.80 32.18
C GLU A 7 -1.29 24.57 33.32
N ASN A 8 -2.32 25.37 33.01
CA ASN A 8 -3.00 26.22 34.00
C ASN A 8 -3.99 25.45 34.90
N SER A 9 -4.38 24.22 34.56
CA SER A 9 -5.30 23.38 35.34
C SER A 9 -4.62 22.19 36.04
N GLY A 10 -3.31 22.02 35.88
CA GLY A 10 -2.58 20.83 36.36
C GLY A 10 -2.83 19.55 35.55
N ALA A 11 -3.46 19.66 34.36
CA ALA A 11 -3.85 18.53 33.51
C ALA A 11 -2.97 18.38 32.26
N LEU A 12 -1.71 18.81 32.31
CA LEU A 12 -0.76 18.75 31.20
C LEU A 12 -0.55 17.31 30.68
N ASP A 13 -0.46 16.33 31.58
CA ASP A 13 -0.35 14.91 31.22
C ASP A 13 -1.55 14.41 30.40
N ALA A 14 -2.76 14.83 30.76
CA ALA A 14 -3.96 14.49 29.99
C ALA A 14 -3.96 15.16 28.61
N ALA A 15 -3.47 16.40 28.51
CA ALA A 15 -3.33 17.10 27.24
C ALA A 15 -2.29 16.42 26.32
N LEU A 16 -1.14 16.01 26.87
CA LEU A 16 -0.09 15.29 26.13
C LEU A 16 -0.55 13.92 25.65
N ASN A 17 -1.27 13.16 26.50
CA ASN A 17 -1.85 11.87 26.12
C ASN A 17 -2.87 12.00 24.98
N ASN A 18 -3.73 13.02 25.02
CA ASN A 18 -4.67 13.27 23.95
C ASN A 18 -3.95 13.58 22.63
N VAL A 19 -2.95 14.46 22.66
CA VAL A 19 -2.16 14.79 21.45
C VAL A 19 -1.48 13.54 20.88
N SER A 20 -0.87 12.73 21.73
CA SER A 20 -0.25 11.45 21.32
C SER A 20 -1.27 10.49 20.71
N TYR A 21 -2.47 10.38 21.28
CA TYR A 21 -3.54 9.56 20.74
C TYR A 21 -3.98 10.01 19.35
N PHE A 22 -4.21 11.31 19.16
CA PHE A 22 -4.58 11.86 17.85
C PHE A 22 -3.49 11.62 16.80
N TYR A 23 -2.23 11.89 17.15
CA TYR A 23 -1.11 11.70 16.22
C TYR A 23 -0.92 10.23 15.83
N ASN A 24 -1.00 9.31 16.80
CA ASN A 24 -0.93 7.87 16.52
C ASN A 24 -2.07 7.40 15.62
N ARG A 25 -3.27 7.94 15.82
CA ARG A 25 -4.43 7.61 14.97
C ARG A 25 -4.23 8.11 13.55
N ASP A 26 -3.81 9.35 13.38
CA ASP A 26 -3.57 9.95 12.06
C ASP A 26 -2.44 9.23 11.31
N VAL A 27 -1.37 8.85 12.01
CA VAL A 27 -0.27 8.04 11.44
C VAL A 27 -0.77 6.67 11.03
N ARG A 28 -1.54 5.97 11.87
CA ARG A 28 -2.11 4.65 11.52
C ARG A 28 -3.03 4.73 10.31
N GLU A 29 -3.88 5.76 10.23
CA GLU A 29 -4.76 5.93 9.09
C GLU A 29 -3.97 6.24 7.81
N SER A 30 -2.92 7.06 7.91
CA SER A 30 -2.03 7.34 6.79
C SER A 30 -1.34 6.07 6.29
N ILE A 31 -0.82 5.24 7.20
CA ILE A 31 -0.21 3.95 6.86
C ILE A 31 -1.23 3.03 6.20
N ALA A 32 -2.46 2.94 6.74
CA ALA A 32 -3.51 2.10 6.17
C ALA A 32 -3.88 2.52 4.75
N ARG A 33 -3.95 3.83 4.47
CA ARG A 33 -4.19 4.36 3.11
C ARG A 33 -3.06 3.98 2.17
N VAL A 34 -1.80 4.16 2.60
CA VAL A 34 -0.63 3.75 1.79
C VAL A 34 -0.69 2.26 1.51
N GLN A 35 -0.94 1.44 2.54
CA GLN A 35 -1.02 -0.02 2.39
C GLN A 35 -2.12 -0.44 1.40
N SER A 36 -3.28 0.21 1.45
CA SER A 36 -4.39 -0.05 0.53
C SER A 36 -4.08 0.25 -0.95
N MET A 37 -3.10 1.11 -1.21
CA MET A 37 -2.62 1.41 -2.57
C MET A 37 -1.45 0.51 -2.99
N VAL A 38 -0.67 0.02 -2.04
CA VAL A 38 0.46 -0.90 -2.32
C VAL A 38 -0.05 -2.24 -2.83
N GLU A 39 -1.13 -2.77 -2.27
CA GLU A 39 -1.73 -4.05 -2.69
C GLU A 39 -2.14 -4.10 -4.18
N PRO A 40 -2.91 -3.14 -4.73
CA PRO A 40 -3.23 -3.15 -6.15
C PRO A 40 -2.00 -2.89 -7.03
N ALA A 41 -1.03 -2.09 -6.58
CA ALA A 41 0.21 -1.88 -7.32
C ALA A 41 1.02 -3.17 -7.46
N MET A 42 1.16 -3.95 -6.38
CA MET A 42 1.82 -5.26 -6.40
C MET A 42 1.08 -6.23 -7.32
N THR A 43 -0.25 -6.23 -7.30
CA THR A 43 -1.08 -7.08 -8.15
C THR A 43 -0.86 -6.78 -9.63
N LEU A 44 -0.79 -5.50 -10.01
CA LEU A 44 -0.47 -5.08 -11.38
C LEU A 44 0.94 -5.52 -11.81
N ILE A 45 1.94 -5.39 -10.94
CA ILE A 45 3.31 -5.81 -11.22
C ILE A 45 3.35 -7.33 -11.48
N VAL A 46 2.73 -8.14 -10.62
CA VAL A 46 2.67 -9.59 -10.80
C VAL A 46 1.93 -9.95 -12.09
N GLY A 47 0.81 -9.30 -12.39
CA GLY A 47 0.07 -9.48 -13.63
C GLY A 47 0.91 -9.18 -14.88
N LEU A 48 1.70 -8.10 -14.85
CA LEU A 48 2.61 -7.75 -15.94
C LEU A 48 3.71 -8.79 -16.14
N ILE A 49 4.34 -9.26 -15.05
CA ILE A 49 5.36 -10.30 -15.11
C ILE A 49 4.77 -11.59 -15.70
N LEU A 50 3.59 -12.01 -15.25
CA LEU A 50 2.92 -13.20 -15.79
C LEU A 50 2.57 -13.02 -17.27
N GLY A 51 2.06 -11.85 -17.68
CA GLY A 51 1.79 -11.54 -19.08
C GLY A 51 3.05 -11.60 -19.95
N TRP A 52 4.18 -11.08 -19.45
CA TRP A 52 5.46 -11.17 -20.14
C TRP A 52 5.93 -12.63 -20.31
N VAL A 53 5.84 -13.43 -19.24
CA VAL A 53 6.18 -14.86 -19.29
C VAL A 53 5.29 -15.60 -20.29
N MET A 54 3.98 -15.32 -20.29
CA MET A 54 3.05 -15.92 -21.24
C MET A 54 3.45 -15.62 -22.69
N LEU A 55 3.78 -14.38 -23.03
CA LEU A 55 4.22 -14.02 -24.37
C LEU A 55 5.52 -14.75 -24.77
N SER A 56 6.47 -14.85 -23.84
CA SER A 56 7.73 -15.55 -24.06
C SER A 56 7.55 -17.05 -24.34
N VAL A 57 6.51 -17.68 -23.79
CA VAL A 57 6.26 -19.12 -23.91
C VAL A 57 5.28 -19.43 -25.05
N LEU A 58 4.15 -18.72 -25.12
CA LEU A 58 3.11 -18.93 -26.12
C LEU A 58 3.56 -18.54 -27.53
N GLY A 59 4.41 -17.53 -27.69
CA GLY A 59 4.94 -17.11 -28.98
C GLY A 59 5.64 -18.26 -29.74
N PRO A 60 6.67 -18.88 -29.15
CA PRO A 60 7.35 -20.04 -29.73
C PRO A 60 6.43 -21.24 -29.97
N ILE A 61 5.49 -21.50 -29.04
CA ILE A 61 4.51 -22.58 -29.19
C ILE A 61 3.65 -22.34 -30.44
N TYR A 62 3.15 -21.12 -30.62
CA TYR A 62 2.34 -20.77 -31.79
C TYR A 62 3.13 -20.89 -33.09
N ASP A 63 4.39 -20.44 -33.11
CA ASP A 63 5.25 -20.58 -34.29
C ASP A 63 5.49 -22.06 -34.62
N THR A 64 5.76 -22.89 -33.60
CA THR A 64 5.99 -24.33 -33.76
C THR A 64 4.75 -25.06 -34.29
N ILE A 65 3.56 -24.76 -33.76
CA ILE A 65 2.30 -25.32 -34.25
C ILE A 65 2.02 -24.88 -35.69
N SER A 66 2.30 -23.62 -36.02
CA SER A 66 2.07 -23.11 -37.38
C SER A 66 3.00 -23.76 -38.42
N ARG A 67 4.25 -24.06 -38.05
CA ARG A 67 5.23 -24.78 -38.87
C ARG A 67 4.91 -26.28 -39.00
N LEU A 68 4.18 -26.84 -38.05
CA LEU A 68 3.71 -28.24 -38.08
C LEU A 68 2.42 -28.44 -38.88
N LYS A 69 1.89 -27.40 -39.56
CA LYS A 69 0.84 -27.59 -40.55
C LYS A 69 1.36 -28.42 -41.73
N ILE A 70 1.00 -29.70 -41.72
CA ILE A 70 0.86 -30.56 -42.90
C ILE A 70 -0.28 -30.00 -43.76
#